data_AF-A0A5U3S0H3-F1
#
_entry.id   AF-A0A5U3S0H3-F1
#
_cell.length_a   1.000
_cell.length_b   1.000
_cell.length_c   1.000
_cell.angle_alpha   90.00
_cell.angle_beta   90.00
_cell.angle_gamma   90.00
#
_symmetry.space_group_name_H-M   'P 1'
#
loop_
_entity.id
_entity.type
_entity.pdbx_description
1 polymer ?
#
loop_
_entity_poly.entity_id
_entity_poly.type
_entity_poly.pdbx_seq_one_letter_code
_entity_poly.pdbx_strand_id
1 'polypeptide(L)'
;KQMNSAPPESEEKLAALRVIRMLEDKSGRNDAVVKQFMAKRWSEQFHGKRDVQAQLMSHLDYALAHTDWHAQRQQGDADAISLWVPYEKTVVAAQKELSRLPVYQRVYQSLKTRALGVLPADLSLRDQTGPTFERTFIATDENKLIVPQFLTRYGLQSYFVKQREELVKLTAMDSWVLALTHNVTYSEADRTEIQRQLIEQYISDYTATWRAGMDNLNVRGYENLAALTGALEQIISGDQPFQRVLTALRDNTRPPLLSEKLSDKERAQAQAEPDWQLLNRLGHEFAPENSTLEEQKDKASILQAVYQQLTELHRYLLAIQNAPVPGKSALKAVQLRLDQNSSDPIFATRQMAKTLPAPLNRWVGKLAEQAWHVVMVEAVHYMEVDWRDNVVKTFNDQLADKYPFNARSKEDASLDAFERFFKPGGVLDTFYQQNLQLFVENSQGLNGEDSVVIREDVLNQLDTAQKIRDIFFSPQNGLGTQFAVETVALSGNKRRSVLNLDGQLVDYAQGRNYTAHLVWPNNMREGNESKLTLVGAGGNTSPRSIAFSGPWAQFRLFGAGQLTSVQDGTFTARFSVDGGTMTYRVHTDTQDNPFAGGLFNQFRLPDTLY
;
A
#
# COMPACT_ATOMS: atom_id res chain seq x y z
N LYS A 1 -22.35 10.65 -44.76
CA LYS A 1 -21.16 11.04 -43.95
C LYS A 1 -21.36 10.76 -42.46
N GLN A 2 -22.27 11.45 -41.74
CA GLN A 2 -22.48 11.22 -40.30
C GLN A 2 -22.83 9.77 -39.94
N MET A 3 -23.70 9.11 -40.72
CA MET A 3 -23.99 7.67 -40.52
C MET A 3 -22.75 6.78 -40.66
N ASN A 4 -21.79 7.14 -41.51
CA ASN A 4 -20.60 6.33 -41.77
C ASN A 4 -19.50 6.58 -40.72
N SER A 5 -19.51 7.76 -40.10
CA SER A 5 -18.59 8.11 -39.01
C SER A 5 -19.11 7.70 -37.63
N ALA A 6 -20.40 7.36 -37.51
CA ALA A 6 -20.98 6.89 -36.27
C ALA A 6 -20.35 5.55 -35.86
N PRO A 7 -20.13 5.30 -34.55
CA PRO A 7 -19.57 4.04 -34.08
C PRO A 7 -20.33 2.82 -34.60
N PRO A 8 -19.66 1.68 -34.83
CA PRO A 8 -20.34 0.45 -35.22
C PRO A 8 -21.44 0.07 -34.23
N GLU A 9 -22.56 -0.43 -34.74
CA GLU A 9 -23.64 -0.99 -33.90
C GLU A 9 -24.20 0.01 -32.86
N SER A 10 -24.15 1.31 -33.16
CA SER A 10 -24.57 2.38 -32.26
C SER A 10 -25.96 2.96 -32.55
N GLU A 11 -26.59 3.48 -31.51
CA GLU A 11 -27.83 4.26 -31.62
C GLU A 11 -27.65 5.52 -32.48
N GLU A 12 -26.46 6.13 -32.48
CA GLU A 12 -26.16 7.28 -33.35
C GLU A 12 -26.26 6.91 -34.83
N LYS A 13 -25.72 5.74 -35.21
CA LYS A 13 -25.83 5.20 -36.56
C LYS A 13 -27.27 4.85 -36.89
N LEU A 14 -27.98 4.20 -35.97
CA LEU A 14 -29.39 3.84 -36.14
C LEU A 14 -30.27 5.08 -36.30
N ALA A 15 -30.10 6.12 -35.48
CA ALA A 15 -30.82 7.38 -35.59
C ALA A 15 -30.56 8.10 -36.93
N ALA A 16 -29.30 8.13 -37.39
CA ALA A 16 -28.97 8.68 -38.70
C ALA A 16 -29.63 7.89 -39.84
N LEU A 17 -29.61 6.56 -39.76
CA LEU A 17 -30.27 5.68 -40.73
C LEU A 17 -31.80 5.87 -40.72
N ARG A 18 -32.42 6.00 -39.55
CA ARG A 18 -33.86 6.30 -39.40
C ARG A 18 -34.24 7.55 -40.17
N VAL A 19 -33.51 8.64 -39.96
CA VAL A 19 -33.80 9.93 -40.61
C VAL A 19 -33.58 9.86 -42.12
N ILE A 20 -32.53 9.18 -42.59
CA ILE A 20 -32.31 8.98 -44.04
C ILE A 20 -33.48 8.20 -44.65
N ARG A 21 -33.92 7.12 -44.01
CA ARG A 21 -35.08 6.34 -44.47
C ARG A 21 -36.36 7.16 -44.45
N MET A 22 -36.61 7.95 -43.40
CA MET A 22 -37.80 8.81 -43.31
C MET A 22 -37.78 9.95 -44.33
N LEU A 23 -36.63 10.50 -44.69
CA LEU A 23 -36.52 11.52 -45.73
C LEU A 23 -36.89 10.94 -47.11
N GLU A 24 -36.48 9.71 -47.37
CA GLU A 24 -36.59 9.07 -48.68
C GLU A 24 -37.94 8.35 -48.90
N ASP A 25 -38.44 7.63 -47.89
CA ASP A 25 -39.63 6.77 -47.99
C ASP A 25 -40.77 7.31 -47.11
N LYS A 26 -41.86 7.75 -47.76
CA LYS A 26 -43.01 8.38 -47.08
C LYS A 26 -43.81 7.37 -46.25
N SER A 27 -43.74 6.07 -46.54
CA SER A 27 -44.61 5.05 -45.91
C SER A 27 -44.39 4.87 -44.41
N GLY A 28 -43.16 5.08 -43.92
CA GLY A 28 -42.78 5.02 -42.51
C GLY A 28 -42.31 6.36 -41.94
N ARG A 29 -42.59 7.47 -42.64
CA ARG A 29 -42.11 8.80 -42.26
C ARG A 29 -42.82 9.34 -41.03
N ASN A 30 -42.02 9.80 -40.05
CA ASN A 30 -42.47 10.64 -38.96
C ASN A 30 -41.82 12.02 -39.08
N ASP A 31 -42.59 13.00 -39.56
CA ASP A 31 -42.11 14.36 -39.82
C ASP A 31 -41.51 15.02 -38.58
N ALA A 32 -42.08 14.79 -37.39
CA ALA A 32 -41.58 15.39 -36.15
C ALA A 32 -40.17 14.88 -35.81
N VAL A 33 -39.91 13.58 -35.99
CA VAL A 33 -38.60 12.96 -35.74
C VAL A 33 -37.55 13.53 -36.69
N VAL A 34 -37.88 13.64 -37.98
CA VAL A 34 -36.96 14.20 -38.99
C VAL A 34 -36.65 15.66 -38.68
N LYS A 35 -37.69 16.47 -38.40
CA LYS A 35 -37.54 17.90 -38.08
C LYS A 35 -36.70 18.10 -36.82
N GLN A 36 -36.93 17.33 -35.76
CA GLN A 36 -36.16 17.44 -34.52
C GLN A 36 -34.68 17.10 -34.74
N PHE A 37 -34.39 16.03 -35.47
CA PHE A 37 -33.02 15.62 -35.77
C PHE A 37 -32.30 16.69 -36.61
N MET A 38 -32.95 17.20 -37.66
CA MET A 38 -32.38 18.22 -38.54
C MET A 38 -32.22 19.56 -37.83
N ALA A 39 -33.16 19.95 -36.97
CA ALA A 39 -33.06 21.15 -36.15
C ALA A 39 -31.85 21.09 -35.21
N LYS A 40 -31.63 19.96 -34.52
CA LYS A 40 -30.44 19.77 -33.68
C LYS A 40 -29.17 19.87 -34.50
N ARG A 41 -29.10 19.14 -35.61
CA ARG A 41 -27.96 19.13 -36.52
C ARG A 41 -27.61 20.52 -37.06
N TRP A 42 -28.61 21.28 -37.50
CA TRP A 42 -28.39 22.61 -38.05
C TRP A 42 -28.09 23.65 -36.98
N SER A 43 -28.59 23.47 -35.75
CA SER A 43 -28.17 24.29 -34.61
C SER A 43 -26.68 24.13 -34.31
N GLU A 44 -26.17 22.90 -34.34
CA GLU A 44 -24.74 22.59 -34.16
C GLU A 44 -23.89 23.12 -35.31
N GLN A 45 -24.31 22.91 -36.56
CA GLN A 45 -23.54 23.29 -37.75
C GLN A 45 -23.58 24.79 -38.06
N PHE A 46 -24.70 25.46 -37.77
CA PHE A 46 -24.93 26.87 -38.07
C PHE A 46 -25.14 27.68 -36.80
N HIS A 47 -24.30 27.46 -35.79
CA HIS A 47 -24.38 28.13 -34.50
C HIS A 47 -24.42 29.67 -34.65
N GLY A 48 -25.34 30.31 -33.94
CA GLY A 48 -25.57 31.77 -34.01
C GLY A 48 -26.28 32.29 -35.27
N LYS A 49 -26.55 31.46 -36.29
CA LYS A 49 -27.19 31.86 -37.56
C LYS A 49 -28.68 31.52 -37.60
N ARG A 50 -29.49 32.22 -36.80
CA ARG A 50 -30.94 31.95 -36.65
C ARG A 50 -31.72 31.97 -37.98
N ASP A 51 -31.46 32.95 -38.85
CA ASP A 51 -32.20 33.08 -40.12
C ASP A 51 -31.94 31.90 -41.06
N VAL A 52 -30.69 31.42 -41.13
CA VAL A 52 -30.32 30.25 -41.93
C VAL A 52 -31.01 28.99 -41.38
N GLN A 53 -31.02 28.81 -40.07
CA GLN A 53 -31.70 27.68 -39.43
C GLN A 53 -33.21 27.70 -39.73
N ALA A 54 -33.86 28.86 -39.64
CA ALA A 54 -35.28 29.01 -39.95
C ALA A 54 -35.61 28.71 -41.42
N GLN A 55 -34.79 29.21 -42.37
CA GLN A 55 -34.95 28.93 -43.80
C GLN A 55 -34.78 27.44 -44.12
N LEU A 56 -33.77 26.79 -43.54
CA LEU A 56 -33.54 25.36 -43.71
C LEU A 56 -34.71 24.52 -43.18
N MET A 57 -35.27 24.90 -42.02
CA MET A 57 -36.46 24.24 -41.47
C MET A 57 -37.68 24.42 -42.38
N SER A 58 -37.91 25.62 -42.93
CA SER A 58 -39.00 25.86 -43.88
C SER A 58 -38.84 25.05 -45.17
N HIS A 59 -37.61 24.92 -45.68
CA HIS A 59 -37.34 24.09 -46.85
C HIS A 59 -37.55 22.60 -46.55
N LEU A 60 -37.19 22.14 -45.35
CA LEU A 60 -37.45 20.77 -44.89
C LEU A 60 -38.95 20.50 -44.80
N ASP A 61 -39.73 21.43 -44.26
CA ASP A 61 -41.20 21.31 -44.18
C ASP A 61 -41.79 21.12 -45.58
N TYR A 62 -41.35 21.93 -46.55
CA TYR A 62 -41.79 21.80 -47.94
C TYR A 62 -41.39 20.46 -48.53
N ALA A 63 -40.14 20.03 -48.35
CA ALA A 63 -39.65 18.75 -48.86
C ALA A 63 -40.47 17.58 -48.30
N LEU A 64 -40.64 17.50 -46.98
CA LEU A 64 -41.39 16.42 -46.32
C LEU A 64 -42.84 16.33 -46.79
N ALA A 65 -43.48 17.45 -47.13
CA ALA A 65 -44.84 17.46 -47.66
C ALA A 65 -44.94 16.94 -49.11
N HIS A 66 -43.91 17.18 -49.94
CA HIS A 66 -44.00 17.00 -51.40
C HIS A 66 -43.12 15.90 -51.98
N THR A 67 -42.18 15.32 -51.22
CA THR A 67 -41.25 14.30 -51.75
C THR A 67 -41.54 12.90 -51.24
N ASP A 68 -41.56 11.93 -52.15
CA ASP A 68 -41.52 10.49 -51.85
C ASP A 68 -40.60 9.81 -52.89
N TRP A 69 -39.30 9.88 -52.62
CA TRP A 69 -38.28 9.34 -53.52
C TRP A 69 -38.39 7.82 -53.63
N HIS A 70 -38.81 7.14 -52.56
CA HIS A 70 -39.05 5.71 -52.61
C HIS A 70 -40.13 5.36 -53.65
N ALA A 71 -41.31 5.98 -53.54
CA ALA A 71 -42.40 5.70 -54.47
C ALA A 71 -42.05 6.08 -55.92
N GLN A 72 -41.37 7.21 -56.12
CA GLN A 72 -40.89 7.64 -57.45
C GLN A 72 -39.93 6.61 -58.05
N ARG A 73 -38.96 6.10 -57.27
CA ARG A 73 -38.05 5.03 -57.72
C ARG A 73 -38.79 3.74 -58.05
N GLN A 74 -39.77 3.35 -57.23
CA GLN A 74 -40.60 2.16 -57.49
C GLN A 74 -41.45 2.30 -58.76
N GLN A 75 -41.83 3.52 -59.13
CA GLN A 75 -42.55 3.83 -60.37
C GLN A 75 -41.63 3.99 -61.60
N GLY A 76 -40.32 3.83 -61.42
CA GLY A 76 -39.34 3.90 -62.51
C GLY A 76 -38.88 5.30 -62.88
N ASP A 77 -39.05 6.31 -62.02
CA ASP A 77 -38.55 7.66 -62.24
C ASP A 77 -37.01 7.66 -62.33
N ALA A 78 -36.48 8.00 -63.50
CA ALA A 78 -35.04 7.93 -63.79
C ALA A 78 -34.22 8.92 -62.96
N ASP A 79 -34.77 10.10 -62.65
CA ASP A 79 -34.09 11.13 -61.88
C ASP A 79 -34.01 10.72 -60.40
N ALA A 80 -35.10 10.22 -59.84
CA ALA A 80 -35.14 9.71 -58.47
C ALA A 80 -34.19 8.51 -58.28
N ILE A 81 -34.08 7.63 -59.29
CA ILE A 81 -33.12 6.52 -59.26
C ILE A 81 -31.70 7.05 -59.24
N SER A 82 -31.33 7.94 -60.18
CA SER A 82 -29.98 8.49 -60.31
C SER A 82 -29.52 9.23 -59.04
N LEU A 83 -30.40 10.02 -58.44
CA LEU A 83 -30.12 10.77 -57.21
C LEU A 83 -29.93 9.87 -55.98
N TRP A 84 -30.48 8.66 -55.96
CA TRP A 84 -30.35 7.72 -54.84
C TRP A 84 -29.10 6.83 -54.89
N VAL A 85 -28.56 6.58 -56.09
CA VAL A 85 -27.38 5.70 -56.30
C VAL A 85 -26.22 5.96 -55.32
N PRO A 86 -25.84 7.21 -54.99
CA PRO A 86 -24.75 7.46 -54.03
C PRO A 86 -25.02 6.96 -52.60
N TYR A 87 -26.29 6.83 -52.20
CA TYR A 87 -26.70 6.47 -50.85
C TYR A 87 -27.02 4.99 -50.68
N GLU A 88 -27.47 4.32 -51.75
CA GLU A 88 -27.97 2.93 -51.73
C GLU A 88 -27.02 1.96 -51.01
N LYS A 89 -25.77 1.85 -51.48
CA LYS A 89 -24.77 0.94 -50.88
C LYS A 89 -24.54 1.22 -49.39
N THR A 90 -24.56 2.50 -49.03
CA THR A 90 -24.28 2.95 -47.67
C THR A 90 -25.44 2.61 -46.73
N VAL A 91 -26.68 2.83 -47.18
CA VAL A 91 -27.91 2.50 -46.44
C VAL A 91 -28.01 0.99 -46.25
N VAL A 92 -27.81 0.20 -47.31
CA VAL A 92 -27.84 -1.27 -47.22
C VAL A 92 -26.76 -1.80 -46.28
N ALA A 93 -25.55 -1.23 -46.32
CA ALA A 93 -24.49 -1.62 -45.40
C ALA A 93 -24.86 -1.33 -43.93
N ALA A 94 -25.40 -0.14 -43.64
CA ALA A 94 -25.85 0.21 -42.29
C ALA A 94 -27.02 -0.66 -41.82
N GLN A 95 -27.98 -0.97 -42.70
CA GLN A 95 -29.08 -1.88 -42.40
C GLN A 95 -28.57 -3.29 -42.06
N LYS A 96 -27.63 -3.82 -42.84
CA LYS A 96 -27.01 -5.14 -42.62
C LYS A 96 -26.16 -5.19 -41.34
N GLU A 97 -25.53 -4.08 -40.98
CA GLU A 97 -24.77 -3.96 -39.74
C GLU A 97 -25.71 -3.94 -38.53
N LEU A 98 -26.67 -3.01 -38.50
CA LEU A 98 -27.59 -2.80 -37.39
C LEU A 98 -28.63 -3.92 -37.23
N SER A 99 -28.89 -4.71 -38.28
CA SER A 99 -29.73 -5.90 -38.19
C SER A 99 -29.11 -7.05 -37.40
N ARG A 100 -27.79 -7.04 -37.18
CA ARG A 100 -27.09 -8.03 -36.35
C ARG A 100 -27.43 -7.87 -34.87
N LEU A 101 -27.78 -6.66 -34.45
CA LEU A 101 -28.23 -6.41 -33.08
C LEU A 101 -29.64 -6.98 -32.88
N PRO A 102 -29.85 -7.78 -31.82
CA PRO A 102 -31.18 -8.15 -31.37
C PRO A 102 -32.08 -6.92 -31.15
N VAL A 103 -33.38 -7.09 -31.41
CA VAL A 103 -34.38 -6.02 -31.30
C VAL A 103 -34.33 -5.32 -29.94
N TYR A 104 -34.26 -6.08 -28.84
CA TYR A 104 -34.21 -5.53 -27.48
C TYR A 104 -32.98 -4.65 -27.24
N GLN A 105 -31.82 -4.98 -27.83
CA GLN A 105 -30.58 -4.20 -27.65
C GLN A 105 -30.70 -2.84 -28.34
N ARG A 106 -31.27 -2.79 -29.56
CA ARG A 106 -31.52 -1.52 -30.25
C ARG A 106 -32.48 -0.63 -29.48
N VAL A 107 -33.58 -1.23 -29.00
CA VAL A 107 -34.56 -0.52 -28.16
C VAL A 107 -33.91 0.02 -26.89
N TYR A 108 -33.08 -0.80 -26.23
CA TYR A 108 -32.33 -0.40 -25.04
C TYR A 108 -31.40 0.79 -25.30
N GLN A 109 -30.61 0.75 -26.37
CA GLN A 109 -29.71 1.84 -26.74
C GLN A 109 -30.48 3.13 -27.07
N SER A 110 -31.62 3.02 -27.76
CA SER A 110 -32.53 4.16 -28.02
C SER A 110 -33.07 4.76 -26.73
N LEU A 111 -33.53 3.94 -25.79
CA LEU A 111 -34.00 4.42 -24.48
C LEU A 111 -32.89 5.17 -23.74
N LYS A 112 -31.71 4.56 -23.64
CA LYS A 112 -30.56 5.14 -22.94
C LYS A 112 -30.16 6.49 -23.54
N THR A 113 -30.15 6.59 -24.86
CA THR A 113 -29.80 7.84 -25.58
C THR A 113 -30.85 8.92 -25.39
N ARG A 114 -32.14 8.58 -25.47
CA ARG A 114 -33.24 9.54 -25.24
C ARG A 114 -33.30 10.01 -23.79
N ALA A 115 -32.97 9.15 -22.84
CA ALA A 115 -32.93 9.49 -21.42
C ALA A 115 -32.01 10.67 -21.14
N LEU A 116 -30.88 10.80 -21.86
CA LEU A 116 -29.94 11.93 -21.74
C LEU A 116 -30.56 13.31 -22.01
N GLY A 117 -31.65 13.36 -22.79
CA GLY A 117 -32.35 14.62 -23.12
C GLY A 117 -33.57 14.92 -22.26
N VAL A 118 -33.98 13.99 -21.39
CA VAL A 118 -35.23 14.09 -20.61
C VAL A 118 -34.96 14.03 -19.11
N LEU A 119 -34.03 13.18 -18.69
CA LEU A 119 -33.64 13.04 -17.30
C LEU A 119 -32.72 14.20 -16.87
N PRO A 120 -32.71 14.55 -15.57
CA PRO A 120 -31.75 15.51 -15.02
C PRO A 120 -30.32 14.94 -15.10
N ALA A 121 -29.35 15.75 -14.65
CA ALA A 121 -27.94 15.38 -14.61
C ALA A 121 -27.70 14.08 -13.82
N ASP A 122 -26.64 13.39 -14.23
CA ASP A 122 -26.20 12.12 -13.66
C ASP A 122 -25.81 12.25 -12.17
N LEU A 123 -25.94 11.15 -11.44
CA LEU A 123 -25.66 11.09 -10.01
C LEU A 123 -24.16 10.90 -9.76
N SER A 124 -23.56 11.81 -9.00
CA SER A 124 -22.16 11.73 -8.58
C SER A 124 -22.04 11.07 -7.20
N LEU A 125 -21.41 9.89 -7.12
CA LEU A 125 -21.12 9.21 -5.84
C LEU A 125 -20.22 10.05 -4.93
N ARG A 126 -19.33 10.85 -5.52
CA ARG A 126 -18.50 11.82 -4.81
C ARG A 126 -19.37 12.85 -4.07
N ASP A 127 -20.36 13.41 -4.74
CA ASP A 127 -21.26 14.41 -4.14
C ASP A 127 -22.18 13.77 -3.08
N GLN A 128 -22.62 12.53 -3.30
CA GLN A 128 -23.38 11.77 -2.30
C GLN A 128 -22.57 11.51 -1.02
N THR A 129 -21.24 11.37 -1.12
CA THR A 129 -20.37 11.21 0.05
C THR A 129 -20.27 12.50 0.85
N GLY A 130 -20.32 13.66 0.20
CA GLY A 130 -20.23 14.97 0.83
C GLY A 130 -18.81 15.54 0.91
N PRO A 131 -18.60 16.62 1.69
CA PRO A 131 -17.39 17.46 1.60
C PRO A 131 -16.11 16.77 2.11
N THR A 132 -16.23 15.69 2.88
CA THR A 132 -15.11 14.87 3.38
C THR A 132 -14.68 13.76 2.43
N PHE A 133 -15.24 13.68 1.21
CA PHE A 133 -14.82 12.72 0.19
C PHE A 133 -13.29 12.76 0.01
N GLU A 134 -12.74 13.95 -0.20
CA GLU A 134 -11.30 14.16 -0.41
C GLU A 134 -10.45 13.89 0.83
N ARG A 135 -11.03 13.65 2.00
CA ARG A 135 -10.26 13.25 3.19
C ARG A 135 -10.28 11.75 3.41
N THR A 136 -11.28 11.06 2.87
CA THR A 136 -11.58 9.66 3.20
C THR A 136 -11.31 8.73 2.02
N PHE A 137 -11.74 9.13 0.83
CA PHE A 137 -11.74 8.28 -0.36
C PHE A 137 -10.81 8.82 -1.45
N ILE A 138 -10.45 7.90 -2.33
CA ILE A 138 -9.85 8.14 -3.63
C ILE A 138 -10.52 7.21 -4.64
N ALA A 139 -10.66 7.68 -5.88
CA ALA A 139 -11.19 6.92 -6.99
C ALA A 139 -10.05 6.56 -7.95
N THR A 140 -10.04 5.34 -8.49
CA THR A 140 -9.08 4.97 -9.53
C THR A 140 -9.50 5.56 -10.89
N ASP A 141 -10.81 5.64 -11.15
CA ASP A 141 -11.41 6.20 -12.35
C ASP A 141 -12.59 7.11 -12.00
N GLU A 142 -12.44 8.42 -12.15
CA GLU A 142 -13.48 9.40 -11.81
C GLU A 142 -14.78 9.18 -12.61
N ASN A 143 -14.71 8.62 -13.83
CA ASN A 143 -15.91 8.37 -14.64
C ASN A 143 -16.82 7.32 -14.01
N LYS A 144 -16.26 6.36 -13.26
CA LYS A 144 -17.04 5.33 -12.56
C LYS A 144 -17.76 5.85 -11.33
N LEU A 145 -17.45 7.06 -10.87
CA LEU A 145 -18.21 7.72 -9.81
C LEU A 145 -19.49 8.39 -10.32
N ILE A 146 -19.63 8.53 -11.64
CA ILE A 146 -20.82 9.10 -12.27
C ILE A 146 -21.75 7.98 -12.67
N VAL A 147 -22.88 7.87 -11.96
CA VAL A 147 -23.96 6.94 -12.26
C VAL A 147 -24.95 7.64 -13.19
N PRO A 148 -25.15 7.17 -14.44
CA PRO A 148 -26.12 7.75 -15.34
C PRO A 148 -27.50 7.82 -14.68
N GLN A 149 -28.20 8.96 -14.81
CA GLN A 149 -29.51 9.14 -14.16
C GLN A 149 -30.51 8.06 -14.62
N PHE A 150 -30.35 7.55 -15.83
CA PHE A 150 -31.09 6.41 -16.38
C PHE A 150 -30.98 5.14 -15.53
N LEU A 151 -29.88 4.94 -14.81
CA LEU A 151 -29.58 3.78 -13.95
C LEU A 151 -29.65 4.15 -12.46
N THR A 152 -30.51 5.11 -12.10
CA THR A 152 -30.85 5.44 -10.71
C THR A 152 -32.28 5.03 -10.42
N ARG A 153 -32.68 5.02 -9.16
CA ARG A 153 -34.09 4.77 -8.79
C ARG A 153 -35.02 5.78 -9.45
N TYR A 154 -34.60 7.05 -9.51
CA TYR A 154 -35.39 8.07 -10.20
C TYR A 154 -35.55 7.74 -11.69
N GLY A 155 -34.48 7.39 -12.41
CA GLY A 155 -34.55 6.99 -13.82
C GLY A 155 -35.43 5.75 -14.04
N LEU A 156 -35.34 4.77 -13.14
CA LEU A 156 -36.18 3.58 -13.16
C LEU A 156 -37.67 3.93 -13.08
N GLN A 157 -38.05 4.69 -12.04
CA GLN A 157 -39.45 5.00 -11.73
C GLN A 157 -40.04 6.06 -12.67
N SER A 158 -39.28 7.10 -12.99
CA SER A 158 -39.78 8.25 -13.75
C SER A 158 -39.71 8.06 -15.26
N TYR A 159 -38.85 7.16 -15.76
CA TYR A 159 -38.59 6.98 -17.18
C TYR A 159 -38.74 5.52 -17.62
N PHE A 160 -37.86 4.60 -17.18
CA PHE A 160 -37.80 3.24 -17.73
C PHE A 160 -39.13 2.48 -17.61
N VAL A 161 -39.75 2.49 -16.42
CA VAL A 161 -41.04 1.80 -16.20
C VAL A 161 -42.17 2.41 -17.02
N LYS A 162 -42.19 3.74 -17.17
CA LYS A 162 -43.23 4.45 -17.94
C LYS A 162 -43.14 4.21 -19.44
N GLN A 163 -41.97 3.86 -19.94
CA GLN A 163 -41.75 3.63 -21.37
C GLN A 163 -42.21 2.24 -21.83
N ARG A 164 -42.58 1.31 -20.92
CA ARG A 164 -42.93 -0.10 -21.25
C ARG A 164 -43.87 -0.27 -22.45
N GLU A 165 -44.91 0.55 -22.57
CA GLU A 165 -45.85 0.48 -23.70
C GLU A 165 -45.32 1.12 -24.99
N GLU A 166 -44.48 2.16 -24.85
CA GLU A 166 -43.88 2.88 -25.97
C GLU A 166 -42.76 2.07 -26.65
N LEU A 167 -42.16 1.13 -25.91
CA LEU A 167 -41.11 0.22 -26.36
C LEU A 167 -41.58 -0.70 -27.49
N VAL A 168 -42.85 -1.13 -27.45
CA VAL A 168 -43.46 -1.96 -28.50
C VAL A 168 -43.66 -1.16 -29.80
N LYS A 169 -43.83 0.17 -29.71
CA LYS A 169 -43.96 1.03 -30.90
C LYS A 169 -42.60 1.27 -31.57
N LEU A 170 -41.53 1.36 -30.78
CA LEU A 170 -40.17 1.57 -31.29
C LEU A 170 -39.65 0.37 -32.09
N THR A 171 -40.00 -0.87 -31.70
CA THR A 171 -39.58 -2.09 -32.43
C THR A 171 -40.14 -2.16 -33.85
N ALA A 172 -41.39 -1.76 -34.05
CA ALA A 172 -42.02 -1.75 -35.36
C ALA A 172 -41.35 -0.76 -36.32
N MET A 173 -41.02 0.44 -35.82
CA MET A 173 -40.33 1.47 -36.60
C MET A 173 -38.92 1.01 -37.01
N ASP A 174 -38.16 0.40 -36.09
CA ASP A 174 -36.80 -0.06 -36.37
C ASP A 174 -36.76 -1.21 -37.39
N SER A 175 -37.75 -2.10 -37.37
CA SER A 175 -37.85 -3.19 -38.36
C SER A 175 -38.10 -2.68 -39.77
N TRP A 176 -38.90 -1.62 -39.93
CA TRP A 176 -39.09 -0.92 -41.22
C TRP A 176 -37.80 -0.20 -41.67
N VAL A 177 -37.13 0.51 -40.76
CA VAL A 177 -35.86 1.22 -41.05
C VAL A 177 -34.79 0.26 -41.57
N LEU A 178 -34.73 -0.95 -41.01
CA LEU A 178 -33.71 -1.95 -41.31
C LEU A 178 -34.06 -2.85 -42.50
N ALA A 179 -35.19 -2.62 -43.16
CA ALA A 179 -35.70 -3.45 -44.25
C ALA A 179 -35.77 -4.95 -43.90
N LEU A 180 -35.99 -5.27 -42.62
CA LEU A 180 -36.02 -6.64 -42.12
C LEU A 180 -37.30 -7.38 -42.55
N THR A 181 -38.40 -6.67 -42.78
CA THR A 181 -39.66 -7.16 -43.39
C THR A 181 -40.68 -6.01 -43.49
N HIS A 182 -41.63 -6.09 -44.42
CA HIS A 182 -42.65 -5.04 -44.62
C HIS A 182 -43.84 -5.12 -43.63
N ASN A 183 -44.00 -6.23 -42.89
CA ASN A 183 -45.09 -6.44 -41.93
C ASN A 183 -44.67 -7.40 -40.79
N VAL A 184 -43.89 -6.94 -39.81
CA VAL A 184 -43.74 -7.68 -38.54
C VAL A 184 -44.79 -7.17 -37.56
N THR A 185 -45.97 -7.75 -37.59
CA THR A 185 -46.84 -7.73 -36.41
C THR A 185 -46.25 -8.70 -35.40
N TYR A 186 -45.38 -8.20 -34.51
CA TYR A 186 -44.89 -8.99 -33.37
C TYR A 186 -46.08 -9.55 -32.60
N SER A 187 -46.08 -10.86 -32.36
CA SER A 187 -47.09 -11.50 -31.52
C SER A 187 -47.00 -10.99 -30.08
N GLU A 188 -48.04 -11.20 -29.28
CA GLU A 188 -47.98 -10.87 -27.85
C GLU A 188 -46.86 -11.64 -27.13
N ALA A 189 -46.59 -12.88 -27.55
CA ALA A 189 -45.49 -13.68 -27.03
C ALA A 189 -44.12 -13.04 -27.36
N ASP A 190 -43.91 -12.60 -28.60
CA ASP A 190 -42.66 -11.92 -29.00
C ASP A 190 -42.44 -10.62 -28.22
N ARG A 191 -43.51 -9.83 -28.05
CA ARG A 191 -43.46 -8.57 -27.29
C ARG A 191 -43.09 -8.82 -25.83
N THR A 192 -43.67 -9.85 -25.23
CA THR A 192 -43.40 -10.26 -23.86
C THR A 192 -41.94 -10.69 -23.70
N GLU A 193 -41.41 -11.47 -24.65
CA GLU A 193 -40.01 -11.92 -24.61
C GLU A 193 -39.03 -10.75 -24.82
N ILE A 194 -39.32 -9.83 -25.77
CA ILE A 194 -38.51 -8.61 -25.95
C ILE A 194 -38.49 -7.78 -24.68
N GLN A 195 -39.65 -7.60 -24.03
CA GLN A 195 -39.75 -6.85 -22.78
C GLN A 195 -38.96 -7.53 -21.66
N ARG A 196 -39.02 -8.86 -21.55
CA ARG A 196 -38.24 -9.63 -20.60
C ARG A 196 -36.74 -9.40 -20.82
N GLN A 197 -36.24 -9.60 -22.03
CA GLN A 197 -34.82 -9.40 -22.37
C GLN A 197 -34.35 -7.95 -22.13
N LEU A 198 -35.22 -6.97 -22.40
CA LEU A 198 -34.92 -5.56 -22.11
C LEU A 198 -34.78 -5.29 -20.61
N ILE A 199 -35.67 -5.86 -19.80
CA ILE A 199 -35.60 -5.76 -18.33
C ILE A 199 -34.32 -6.44 -17.81
N GLU A 200 -33.97 -7.62 -18.34
CA GLU A 200 -32.73 -8.30 -17.99
C GLU A 200 -31.51 -7.43 -18.30
N GLN A 201 -31.44 -6.84 -19.50
CA GLN A 201 -30.35 -5.94 -19.87
C GLN A 201 -30.30 -4.71 -18.96
N TYR A 202 -31.44 -4.10 -18.66
CA TYR A 202 -31.51 -2.92 -17.80
C TYR A 202 -31.02 -3.22 -16.39
N ILE A 203 -31.47 -4.33 -15.79
CA ILE A 203 -31.01 -4.77 -14.46
C ILE A 203 -29.52 -5.09 -14.48
N SER A 204 -29.03 -5.77 -15.53
CA SER A 204 -27.61 -6.08 -15.69
C SER A 204 -26.75 -4.82 -15.71
N ASP A 205 -27.09 -3.84 -16.56
CA ASP A 205 -26.37 -2.56 -16.65
C ASP A 205 -26.47 -1.75 -15.35
N TYR A 206 -27.63 -1.77 -14.70
CA TYR A 206 -27.84 -1.11 -13.40
C TYR A 206 -26.90 -1.69 -12.34
N THR A 207 -26.92 -3.02 -12.18
CA THR A 207 -26.10 -3.73 -11.20
C THR A 207 -24.62 -3.53 -11.50
N ALA A 208 -24.20 -3.66 -12.77
CA ALA A 208 -22.81 -3.49 -13.17
C ALA A 208 -22.30 -2.07 -12.91
N THR A 209 -23.12 -1.04 -13.20
CA THR A 209 -22.75 0.37 -12.99
C THR A 209 -22.56 0.68 -11.51
N TRP A 210 -23.52 0.28 -10.66
CA TRP A 210 -23.41 0.51 -9.22
C TRP A 210 -22.28 -0.28 -8.57
N ARG A 211 -22.09 -1.56 -8.92
CA ARG A 211 -20.94 -2.35 -8.44
C ARG A 211 -19.61 -1.71 -8.87
N ALA A 212 -19.48 -1.30 -10.13
CA ALA A 212 -18.28 -0.61 -10.61
C ALA A 212 -18.00 0.70 -9.86
N GLY A 213 -19.03 1.49 -9.53
CA GLY A 213 -18.89 2.69 -8.73
C GLY A 213 -18.44 2.40 -7.30
N MET A 214 -19.06 1.42 -6.63
CA MET A 214 -18.72 1.01 -5.27
C MET A 214 -17.32 0.39 -5.17
N ASP A 215 -16.93 -0.44 -6.14
CA ASP A 215 -15.60 -1.06 -6.20
C ASP A 215 -14.47 -0.07 -6.49
N ASN A 216 -14.80 1.04 -7.14
CA ASN A 216 -13.85 2.11 -7.48
C ASN A 216 -13.55 3.04 -6.30
N LEU A 217 -14.37 3.02 -5.25
CA LEU A 217 -14.16 3.79 -4.02
C LEU A 217 -13.17 3.07 -3.10
N ASN A 218 -12.00 3.68 -2.89
CA ASN A 218 -10.96 3.14 -2.02
C ASN A 218 -10.62 4.12 -0.91
N VAL A 219 -10.37 3.62 0.30
CA VAL A 219 -9.90 4.47 1.40
C VAL A 219 -8.53 5.06 1.05
N ARG A 220 -8.32 6.33 1.37
CA ARG A 220 -7.06 7.04 1.12
C ARG A 220 -5.90 6.48 1.97
N GLY A 221 -4.67 6.69 1.51
CA GLY A 221 -3.45 6.44 2.28
C GLY A 221 -3.17 7.58 3.27
N TYR A 222 -2.71 7.27 4.47
CA TYR A 222 -2.35 8.22 5.53
C TYR A 222 -0.91 7.99 5.96
N GLU A 223 -0.10 9.06 5.96
CA GLU A 223 1.35 8.98 6.16
C GLU A 223 1.77 8.90 7.63
N ASN A 224 0.90 9.31 8.57
CA ASN A 224 1.22 9.38 9.99
C ASN A 224 -0.01 9.20 10.87
N LEU A 225 0.24 9.03 12.19
CA LEU A 225 -0.80 8.84 13.19
C LEU A 225 -1.85 9.96 13.18
N ALA A 226 -1.43 11.23 13.08
CA ALA A 226 -2.33 12.38 13.14
C ALA A 226 -3.29 12.45 11.94
N ALA A 227 -2.80 12.13 10.73
CA ALA A 227 -3.62 12.07 9.53
C ALA A 227 -4.65 10.93 9.63
N LEU A 228 -4.23 9.75 10.09
CA LEU A 228 -5.12 8.60 10.25
C LEU A 228 -6.17 8.82 11.35
N THR A 229 -5.79 9.37 12.52
CA THR A 229 -6.74 9.65 13.62
C THR A 229 -7.76 10.70 13.19
N GLY A 230 -7.34 11.77 12.54
CA GLY A 230 -8.25 12.78 11.99
C GLY A 230 -9.21 12.22 10.94
N ALA A 231 -8.77 11.28 10.10
CA ALA A 231 -9.66 10.60 9.15
C ALA A 231 -10.64 9.66 9.84
N LEU A 232 -10.20 8.88 10.82
CA LEU A 232 -11.07 8.03 11.63
C LEU A 232 -12.16 8.85 12.32
N GLU A 233 -11.83 10.02 12.87
CA GLU A 233 -12.80 10.95 13.46
C GLU A 233 -13.90 11.36 12.46
N GLN A 234 -13.53 11.71 11.22
CA GLN A 234 -14.51 12.03 10.17
C GLN A 234 -15.39 10.83 9.79
N ILE A 235 -14.84 9.61 9.83
CA ILE A 235 -15.56 8.37 9.51
C ILE A 235 -16.56 8.00 10.61
N ILE A 236 -16.19 8.12 11.88
CA ILE A 236 -17.00 7.65 13.02
C ILE A 236 -18.03 8.68 13.50
N SER A 237 -17.64 9.96 13.63
CA SER A 237 -18.44 11.00 14.30
C SER A 237 -18.68 12.25 13.47
N GLY A 238 -17.86 12.52 12.45
CA GLY A 238 -18.02 13.66 11.54
C GLY A 238 -19.12 13.43 10.48
N ASP A 239 -18.74 13.53 9.21
CA ASP A 239 -19.66 13.39 8.08
C ASP A 239 -20.16 11.97 7.83
N GLN A 240 -19.52 10.95 8.44
CA GLN A 240 -19.83 9.53 8.26
C GLN A 240 -19.89 9.10 6.78
N PRO A 241 -18.83 9.35 5.99
CA PRO A 241 -18.78 9.06 4.54
C PRO A 241 -19.12 7.61 4.18
N PHE A 242 -18.78 6.62 5.01
CA PHE A 242 -19.15 5.22 4.76
C PHE A 242 -20.66 5.03 4.78
N GLN A 243 -21.33 5.59 5.78
CA GLN A 243 -22.79 5.56 5.89
C GLN A 243 -23.45 6.25 4.70
N ARG A 244 -22.94 7.41 4.29
CA ARG A 244 -23.51 8.18 3.17
C ARG A 244 -23.46 7.42 1.86
N VAL A 245 -22.31 6.82 1.53
CA VAL A 245 -22.14 6.01 0.31
C VAL A 245 -23.06 4.78 0.34
N LEU A 246 -23.09 4.04 1.45
CA LEU A 246 -23.96 2.87 1.59
C LEU A 246 -25.45 3.25 1.54
N THR A 247 -25.81 4.42 2.07
CA THR A 247 -27.18 4.96 2.02
C THR A 247 -27.57 5.31 0.59
N ALA A 248 -26.68 5.95 -0.17
CA ALA A 248 -26.90 6.26 -1.57
C ALA A 248 -27.12 5.00 -2.41
N LEU A 249 -26.33 3.93 -2.17
CA LEU A 249 -26.54 2.63 -2.79
C LEU A 249 -27.89 2.02 -2.40
N ARG A 250 -28.23 2.01 -1.11
CA ARG A 250 -29.49 1.46 -0.60
C ARG A 250 -30.70 2.17 -1.20
N ASP A 251 -30.71 3.49 -1.17
CA ASP A 251 -31.84 4.30 -1.61
C ASP A 251 -32.08 4.17 -3.13
N ASN A 252 -31.04 3.78 -3.88
CA ASN A 252 -31.12 3.46 -5.31
C ASN A 252 -31.32 1.98 -5.64
N THR A 253 -31.11 1.04 -4.71
CA THR A 253 -31.22 -0.40 -5.02
C THR A 253 -32.37 -1.09 -4.31
N ARG A 254 -33.09 -0.39 -3.41
CA ARG A 254 -34.24 -0.97 -2.70
C ARG A 254 -35.56 -0.28 -2.96
N PRO A 255 -36.68 -1.03 -2.84
CA PRO A 255 -37.99 -0.43 -2.81
C PRO A 255 -38.17 0.45 -1.57
N PRO A 256 -39.01 1.50 -1.63
CA PRO A 256 -39.37 2.26 -0.45
C PRO A 256 -40.04 1.37 0.61
N LEU A 257 -39.79 1.68 1.88
CA LEU A 257 -40.52 1.07 2.98
C LEU A 257 -42.01 1.40 2.83
N LEU A 258 -42.84 0.36 2.79
CA LEU A 258 -44.28 0.51 2.78
C LEU A 258 -44.76 0.84 4.20
N SER A 259 -45.73 1.75 4.30
CA SER A 259 -46.31 2.14 5.58
C SER A 259 -46.95 0.94 6.28
N GLU A 260 -46.64 0.76 7.56
CA GLU A 260 -47.26 -0.28 8.41
C GLU A 260 -48.79 -0.12 8.51
N LYS A 261 -49.32 1.07 8.21
CA LYS A 261 -50.76 1.37 8.23
C LYS A 261 -51.53 0.84 7.02
N LEU A 262 -50.83 0.43 5.95
CA LEU A 262 -51.48 -0.15 4.77
C LEU A 262 -52.09 -1.52 5.12
N SER A 263 -53.29 -1.78 4.63
CA SER A 263 -53.90 -3.11 4.66
C SER A 263 -53.10 -4.10 3.81
N ASP A 264 -53.26 -5.41 4.07
CA ASP A 264 -52.56 -6.45 3.31
C ASP A 264 -52.86 -6.39 1.81
N LYS A 265 -54.09 -5.99 1.44
CA LYS A 265 -54.49 -5.81 0.04
C LYS A 265 -53.78 -4.62 -0.61
N GLU A 266 -53.69 -3.49 0.08
CA GLU A 266 -52.97 -2.31 -0.43
C GLU A 266 -51.47 -2.56 -0.53
N ARG A 267 -50.89 -3.31 0.41
CA ARG A 267 -49.49 -3.75 0.32
C ARG A 267 -49.26 -4.67 -0.87
N ALA A 268 -50.13 -5.67 -1.07
CA ALA A 268 -50.04 -6.58 -2.21
C ALA A 268 -50.15 -5.82 -3.55
N GLN A 269 -51.01 -4.80 -3.62
CA GLN A 269 -51.11 -3.93 -4.80
C GLN A 269 -49.83 -3.12 -5.03
N ALA A 270 -49.30 -2.47 -3.99
CA ALA A 270 -48.05 -1.72 -4.10
C ALA A 270 -46.85 -2.62 -4.50
N GLN A 271 -46.82 -3.87 -4.03
CA GLN A 271 -45.80 -4.85 -4.40
C GLN A 271 -45.97 -5.42 -5.81
N ALA A 272 -47.16 -5.33 -6.39
CA ALA A 272 -47.44 -5.74 -7.76
C ALA A 272 -47.01 -4.68 -8.79
N GLU A 273 -46.76 -3.44 -8.37
CA GLU A 273 -46.31 -2.38 -9.27
C GLU A 273 -44.96 -2.72 -9.93
N PRO A 274 -44.77 -2.45 -11.24
CA PRO A 274 -43.59 -2.88 -11.95
C PRO A 274 -42.29 -2.26 -11.42
N ASP A 275 -42.34 -1.04 -10.89
CA ASP A 275 -41.16 -0.38 -10.32
C ASP A 275 -40.75 -1.01 -8.98
N TRP A 276 -41.72 -1.34 -8.13
CA TRP A 276 -41.49 -2.08 -6.89
C TRP A 276 -40.86 -3.44 -7.16
N GLN A 277 -41.38 -4.20 -8.13
CA GLN A 277 -40.84 -5.52 -8.48
C GLN A 277 -39.38 -5.44 -8.97
N LEU A 278 -39.06 -4.46 -9.82
CA LEU A 278 -37.69 -4.25 -10.31
C LEU A 278 -36.75 -3.83 -9.17
N LEU A 279 -37.16 -2.89 -8.32
CA LEU A 279 -36.38 -2.46 -7.16
C LEU A 279 -36.22 -3.59 -6.14
N ASN A 280 -37.22 -4.43 -5.95
CA ASN A 280 -37.12 -5.60 -5.08
C ASN A 280 -36.06 -6.57 -5.65
N ARG A 281 -36.08 -6.85 -6.96
CA ARG A 281 -35.07 -7.70 -7.59
C ARG A 281 -33.66 -7.11 -7.48
N LEU A 282 -33.49 -5.81 -7.73
CA LEU A 282 -32.23 -5.10 -7.47
C LEU A 282 -31.82 -5.22 -6.00
N GLY A 283 -32.76 -5.11 -5.07
CA GLY A 283 -32.50 -5.23 -3.63
C GLY A 283 -31.95 -6.60 -3.23
N HIS A 284 -32.28 -7.67 -3.96
CA HIS A 284 -31.69 -9.00 -3.77
C HIS A 284 -30.24 -9.06 -4.29
N GLU A 285 -29.94 -8.43 -5.43
CA GLU A 285 -28.58 -8.35 -6.01
C GLU A 285 -27.59 -7.58 -5.12
N PHE A 286 -28.09 -6.66 -4.29
CA PHE A 286 -27.34 -5.84 -3.34
C PHE A 286 -27.68 -6.16 -1.88
N ALA A 287 -28.23 -7.35 -1.61
CA ALA A 287 -28.63 -7.74 -0.26
C ALA A 287 -27.48 -7.69 0.75
N PRO A 288 -26.25 -8.16 0.44
CA PRO A 288 -25.11 -8.08 1.36
C PRO A 288 -24.80 -6.64 1.77
N GLU A 289 -24.71 -5.72 0.81
CA GLU A 289 -24.39 -4.31 1.04
C GLU A 289 -25.51 -3.61 1.81
N ASN A 290 -26.76 -3.81 1.39
CA ASN A 290 -27.92 -3.17 2.01
C ASN A 290 -28.15 -3.63 3.45
N SER A 291 -27.86 -4.90 3.75
CA SER A 291 -27.99 -5.44 5.10
C SER A 291 -27.05 -4.78 6.11
N THR A 292 -25.98 -4.11 5.65
CA THR A 292 -25.02 -3.45 6.55
C THR A 292 -25.63 -2.28 7.33
N LEU A 293 -26.67 -1.65 6.78
CA LEU A 293 -27.39 -0.52 7.35
C LEU A 293 -28.64 -0.95 8.14
N GLU A 294 -29.01 -2.23 8.10
CA GLU A 294 -30.22 -2.72 8.76
C GLU A 294 -29.98 -3.00 10.23
N GLU A 295 -30.92 -2.55 11.06
CA GLU A 295 -31.03 -2.97 12.45
C GLU A 295 -31.84 -4.26 12.52
N GLN A 296 -31.30 -5.26 13.23
CA GLN A 296 -32.08 -6.46 13.57
C GLN A 296 -32.80 -6.19 14.89
N LYS A 297 -33.96 -6.82 15.11
CA LYS A 297 -34.92 -6.51 16.21
C LYS A 297 -34.31 -6.31 17.62
N ASP A 298 -33.11 -6.82 17.89
CA ASP A 298 -32.38 -6.60 19.16
C ASP A 298 -30.86 -6.42 18.96
N LYS A 299 -30.38 -6.11 17.75
CA LYS A 299 -28.93 -5.95 17.47
C LYS A 299 -28.67 -4.72 16.59
N ALA A 300 -27.63 -3.98 16.98
CA ALA A 300 -27.04 -2.91 16.18
C ALA A 300 -26.74 -3.36 14.74
N SER A 301 -26.83 -2.43 13.79
CA SER A 301 -26.45 -2.70 12.40
C SER A 301 -24.96 -3.07 12.28
N ILE A 302 -24.59 -3.76 11.19
CA ILE A 302 -23.18 -4.09 10.93
C ILE A 302 -22.33 -2.82 10.89
N LEU A 303 -22.84 -1.75 10.25
CA LEU A 303 -22.14 -0.48 10.18
C LEU A 303 -21.95 0.15 11.58
N GLN A 304 -22.96 0.07 12.45
CA GLN A 304 -22.83 0.57 13.81
C GLN A 304 -21.78 -0.22 14.60
N ALA A 305 -21.75 -1.55 14.46
CA ALA A 305 -20.70 -2.37 15.06
C ALA A 305 -19.31 -1.99 14.51
N VAL A 306 -19.19 -1.70 13.21
CA VAL A 306 -17.94 -1.21 12.60
C VAL A 306 -17.54 0.13 13.20
N TYR A 307 -18.45 1.08 13.37
CA TYR A 307 -18.13 2.37 13.98
C TYR A 307 -17.71 2.25 15.45
N GLN A 308 -18.28 1.32 16.22
CA GLN A 308 -17.79 1.03 17.57
C GLN A 308 -16.35 0.50 17.54
N GLN A 309 -16.06 -0.47 16.67
CA GLN A 309 -14.71 -1.01 16.52
C GLN A 309 -13.70 0.06 16.03
N LEU A 310 -14.09 0.92 15.10
CA LEU A 310 -13.26 2.04 14.63
C LEU A 310 -13.06 3.11 15.71
N THR A 311 -14.02 3.30 16.61
CA THR A 311 -13.88 4.18 17.78
C THR A 311 -12.83 3.64 18.74
N GLU A 312 -12.82 2.33 18.98
CA GLU A 312 -11.78 1.67 19.78
C GLU A 312 -10.40 1.80 19.14
N LEU A 313 -10.31 1.60 17.82
CA LEU A 313 -9.08 1.82 17.06
C LEU A 313 -8.61 3.28 17.18
N HIS A 314 -9.52 4.24 16.97
CA HIS A 314 -9.23 5.67 17.08
C HIS A 314 -8.68 6.03 18.47
N ARG A 315 -9.35 5.58 19.54
CA ARG A 315 -8.92 5.80 20.92
C ARG A 315 -7.53 5.23 21.20
N TYR A 316 -7.26 4.03 20.69
CA TYR A 316 -5.96 3.38 20.84
C TYR A 316 -4.83 4.17 20.16
N LEU A 317 -5.03 4.58 18.91
CA LEU A 317 -4.07 5.39 18.17
C LEU A 317 -3.87 6.76 18.82
N LEU A 318 -4.95 7.39 19.29
CA LEU A 318 -4.90 8.67 19.98
C LEU A 318 -4.13 8.59 21.30
N ALA A 319 -4.22 7.47 22.02
CA ALA A 319 -3.43 7.25 23.24
C ALA A 319 -1.93 7.15 22.95
N ILE A 320 -1.54 6.55 21.82
CA ILE A 320 -0.14 6.53 21.36
C ILE A 320 0.31 7.94 20.97
N GLN A 321 -0.50 8.63 20.16
CA GLN A 321 -0.20 9.97 19.64
C GLN A 321 -0.03 11.01 20.76
N ASN A 322 -0.86 10.93 21.82
CA ASN A 322 -0.85 11.91 22.91
C ASN A 322 0.06 11.51 24.09
N ALA A 323 0.82 10.41 23.97
CA ALA A 323 1.80 10.03 24.98
C ALA A 323 2.93 11.08 25.09
N PRO A 324 3.60 11.22 26.25
CA PRO A 324 4.72 12.18 26.40
C PRO A 324 5.85 11.97 25.37
N VAL A 325 6.08 10.71 24.97
CA VAL A 325 7.00 10.33 23.90
C VAL A 325 6.26 9.35 22.98
N PRO A 326 5.61 9.84 21.90
CA PRO A 326 4.76 9.02 21.04
C PRO A 326 5.48 7.79 20.47
N GLY A 327 6.65 7.99 19.90
CA GLY A 327 7.52 6.91 19.41
C GLY A 327 7.86 5.80 20.41
N LYS A 328 8.09 6.14 21.68
CA LYS A 328 8.29 5.13 22.73
C LYS A 328 7.01 4.36 23.04
N SER A 329 5.86 5.03 23.01
CA SER A 329 4.56 4.39 23.18
C SER A 329 4.22 3.48 21.99
N ALA A 330 4.56 3.91 20.77
CA ALA A 330 4.41 3.13 19.55
C ALA A 330 5.31 1.88 19.57
N LEU A 331 6.56 2.03 19.99
CA LEU A 331 7.49 0.90 20.18
C LEU A 331 6.92 -0.13 21.14
N LYS A 332 6.42 0.30 22.30
CA LYS A 332 5.78 -0.61 23.26
C LYS A 332 4.57 -1.33 22.68
N ALA A 333 3.74 -0.63 21.88
CA ALA A 333 2.60 -1.23 21.20
C ALA A 333 3.03 -2.32 20.21
N VAL A 334 4.08 -2.07 19.41
CA VAL A 334 4.66 -3.06 18.49
C VAL A 334 5.19 -4.27 19.26
N GLN A 335 5.95 -4.05 20.33
CA GLN A 335 6.54 -5.11 21.14
C GLN A 335 5.49 -6.02 21.77
N LEU A 336 4.43 -5.46 22.35
CA LEU A 336 3.32 -6.24 22.92
C LEU A 336 2.66 -7.15 21.89
N ARG A 337 2.53 -6.66 20.65
CA ARG A 337 1.93 -7.43 19.56
C ARG A 337 2.83 -8.59 19.11
N LEU A 338 4.15 -8.34 18.99
CA LEU A 338 5.12 -9.36 18.60
C LEU A 338 5.32 -10.44 19.66
N ASP A 339 5.38 -10.05 20.94
CA ASP A 339 5.65 -10.95 22.07
C ASP A 339 4.42 -11.81 22.44
N GLN A 340 3.21 -11.22 22.45
CA GLN A 340 2.04 -11.87 23.06
C GLN A 340 0.96 -12.32 22.06
N ASN A 341 1.21 -12.17 20.76
CA ASN A 341 0.18 -12.30 19.71
C ASN A 341 -1.10 -11.54 20.11
N SER A 342 -0.92 -10.35 20.73
CA SER A 342 -1.96 -9.69 21.49
C SER A 342 -3.14 -9.27 20.62
N SER A 343 -4.36 -9.43 21.12
CA SER A 343 -5.58 -8.90 20.50
C SER A 343 -5.70 -7.39 20.76
N ASP A 344 -4.86 -6.60 20.11
CA ASP A 344 -4.98 -5.15 20.12
C ASP A 344 -6.14 -4.65 19.21
N PRO A 345 -6.57 -3.37 19.33
CA PRO A 345 -7.65 -2.83 18.50
C PRO A 345 -7.35 -2.84 16.98
N ILE A 346 -6.08 -2.81 16.56
CA ILE A 346 -5.70 -2.94 15.15
C ILE A 346 -5.97 -4.38 14.67
N PHE A 347 -5.55 -5.38 15.44
CA PHE A 347 -5.82 -6.79 15.16
C PHE A 347 -7.32 -7.09 15.13
N ALA A 348 -8.08 -6.62 16.13
CA ALA A 348 -9.52 -6.79 16.19
C ALA A 348 -10.23 -6.16 14.98
N THR A 349 -9.84 -4.94 14.58
CA THR A 349 -10.38 -4.28 13.38
C THR A 349 -10.07 -5.05 12.11
N ARG A 350 -8.84 -5.58 11.97
CA ARG A 350 -8.45 -6.42 10.83
C ARG A 350 -9.25 -7.73 10.79
N GLN A 351 -9.50 -8.35 11.95
CA GLN A 351 -10.27 -9.59 12.01
C GLN A 351 -11.75 -9.35 11.70
N MET A 352 -12.31 -8.23 12.18
CA MET A 352 -13.66 -7.81 11.81
C MET A 352 -13.76 -7.55 10.31
N ALA A 353 -12.80 -6.87 9.70
CA ALA A 353 -12.80 -6.59 8.27
C ALA A 353 -12.98 -7.85 7.40
N LYS A 354 -12.39 -8.98 7.79
CA LYS A 354 -12.48 -10.25 7.05
C LYS A 354 -13.89 -10.84 6.98
N THR A 355 -14.78 -10.49 7.91
CA THR A 355 -16.16 -11.02 7.96
C THR A 355 -17.19 -10.07 7.35
N LEU A 356 -16.78 -8.85 6.96
CA LEU A 356 -17.67 -7.86 6.38
C LEU A 356 -17.94 -8.15 4.89
N PRO A 357 -19.11 -7.75 4.37
CA PRO A 357 -19.34 -7.73 2.93
C PRO A 357 -18.51 -6.63 2.25
N ALA A 358 -18.27 -6.80 0.95
CA ALA A 358 -17.72 -5.71 0.13
C ALA A 358 -18.74 -4.56 0.02
N PRO A 359 -18.31 -3.30 -0.11
CA PRO A 359 -16.91 -2.83 -0.06
C PRO A 359 -16.40 -2.58 1.37
N LEU A 360 -17.22 -2.75 2.41
CA LEU A 360 -16.86 -2.38 3.79
C LEU A 360 -15.65 -3.17 4.31
N ASN A 361 -15.51 -4.44 3.91
CA ASN A 361 -14.33 -5.26 4.21
C ASN A 361 -13.01 -4.60 3.80
N ARG A 362 -12.93 -4.07 2.57
CA ARG A 362 -11.71 -3.46 2.04
C ARG A 362 -11.44 -2.13 2.72
N TRP A 363 -12.48 -1.35 3.00
CA TRP A 363 -12.33 -0.05 3.64
C TRP A 363 -11.83 -0.20 5.08
N VAL A 364 -12.46 -1.06 5.88
CA VAL A 364 -12.06 -1.32 7.26
C VAL A 364 -10.72 -2.04 7.31
N GLY A 365 -10.48 -3.00 6.41
CA GLY A 365 -9.21 -3.70 6.30
C GLY A 365 -8.04 -2.76 6.01
N LYS A 366 -8.22 -1.84 5.06
CA LYS A 366 -7.22 -0.83 4.71
C LYS A 366 -6.96 0.16 5.84
N LEU A 367 -7.95 0.52 6.66
CA LEU A 367 -7.72 1.34 7.85
C LEU A 367 -6.88 0.59 8.91
N ALA A 368 -7.16 -0.70 9.14
CA ALA A 368 -6.40 -1.51 10.09
C ALA A 368 -4.95 -1.76 9.62
N GLU A 369 -4.75 -2.01 8.33
CA GLU A 369 -3.43 -2.14 7.73
C GLU A 369 -2.59 -0.86 7.90
N GLN A 370 -3.18 0.29 7.57
CA GLN A 370 -2.52 1.58 7.72
C GLN A 370 -2.26 1.93 9.19
N ALA A 371 -3.18 1.60 10.09
CA ALA A 371 -2.96 1.78 11.53
C ALA A 371 -1.72 1.02 12.03
N TRP A 372 -1.53 -0.22 11.55
CA TRP A 372 -0.32 -0.97 11.85
C TRP A 372 0.92 -0.29 11.27
N HIS A 373 0.87 0.12 10.00
CA HIS A 373 1.98 0.75 9.32
C HIS A 373 2.44 2.04 10.02
N VAL A 374 1.53 2.99 10.30
CA VAL A 374 1.92 4.27 10.92
C VAL A 374 2.42 4.11 12.35
N VAL A 375 1.91 3.13 13.11
CA VAL A 375 2.45 2.80 14.45
C VAL A 375 3.86 2.20 14.33
N MET A 376 4.09 1.33 13.35
CA MET A 376 5.41 0.75 13.09
C MET A 376 6.43 1.81 12.69
N VAL A 377 6.09 2.69 11.75
CA VAL A 377 6.96 3.80 11.32
C VAL A 377 7.33 4.71 12.49
N GLU A 378 6.36 5.05 13.34
CA GLU A 378 6.59 5.88 14.54
C GLU A 378 7.52 5.18 15.57
N ALA A 379 7.37 3.86 15.76
CA ALA A 379 8.24 3.07 16.62
C ALA A 379 9.69 3.02 16.09
N VAL A 380 9.83 2.75 14.80
CA VAL A 380 11.11 2.66 14.07
C VAL A 380 11.83 4.01 14.12
N HIS A 381 11.12 5.10 13.86
CA HIS A 381 11.68 6.44 13.94
C HIS A 381 12.24 6.74 15.35
N TYR A 382 11.55 6.33 16.41
CA TYR A 382 12.06 6.47 17.77
C TYR A 382 13.32 5.63 18.01
N MET A 383 13.34 4.37 17.57
CA MET A 383 14.52 3.50 17.70
C MET A 383 15.74 4.08 16.97
N GLU A 384 15.52 4.63 15.78
CA GLU A 384 16.54 5.29 14.97
C GLU A 384 17.17 6.49 15.71
N VAL A 385 16.33 7.35 16.29
CA VAL A 385 16.78 8.50 17.09
C VAL A 385 17.51 8.04 18.36
N ASP A 386 16.96 7.06 19.07
CA ASP A 386 17.54 6.52 20.30
C ASP A 386 18.90 5.85 20.05
N TRP A 387 19.03 5.10 18.93
CA TRP A 387 20.29 4.51 18.49
C TRP A 387 21.36 5.57 18.25
N ARG A 388 21.04 6.57 17.43
CA ARG A 388 21.98 7.64 17.10
C ARG A 388 22.42 8.41 18.34
N ASP A 389 21.46 8.82 19.17
CA ASP A 389 21.71 9.78 20.25
C ASP A 389 22.31 9.10 21.50
N ASN A 390 21.95 7.85 21.79
CA ASN A 390 22.41 7.15 23.00
C ASN A 390 23.46 6.07 22.76
N VAL A 391 23.47 5.41 21.60
CA VAL A 391 24.44 4.34 21.31
C VAL A 391 25.60 4.86 20.47
N VAL A 392 25.32 5.34 19.25
CA VAL A 392 26.35 5.78 18.29
C VAL A 392 27.14 6.95 18.83
N LYS A 393 26.45 7.99 19.32
CA LYS A 393 27.11 9.16 19.91
C LYS A 393 28.00 8.78 21.10
N THR A 394 27.51 7.95 22.02
CA THR A 394 28.30 7.49 23.18
C THR A 394 29.57 6.77 22.75
N PHE A 395 29.48 5.89 21.74
CA PHE A 395 30.64 5.18 21.19
C PHE A 395 31.62 6.14 20.52
N ASN A 396 31.13 7.04 19.66
CA ASN A 396 31.96 7.97 18.92
C ASN A 396 32.69 8.95 19.84
N ASP A 397 31.99 9.52 20.83
CA ASP A 397 32.56 10.51 21.76
C ASP A 397 33.59 9.88 22.72
N GLN A 398 33.39 8.62 23.11
CA GLN A 398 34.19 8.01 24.18
C GLN A 398 35.27 7.04 23.70
N LEU A 399 35.05 6.34 22.58
CA LEU A 399 35.81 5.14 22.20
C LEU A 399 36.37 5.17 20.76
N ALA A 400 35.59 5.63 19.76
CA ALA A 400 35.90 5.39 18.34
C ALA A 400 37.29 5.87 17.88
N ASP A 401 37.71 7.07 18.30
CA ASP A 401 38.98 7.69 17.91
C ASP A 401 40.18 7.31 18.81
N LYS A 402 39.96 6.45 19.79
CA LYS A 402 40.97 6.03 20.77
C LYS A 402 41.45 4.61 20.51
N TYR A 403 42.63 4.28 21.00
CA TYR A 403 43.11 2.89 20.98
C TYR A 403 42.28 2.05 21.97
N PRO A 404 41.83 0.83 21.60
CA PRO A 404 42.23 0.02 20.45
C PRO A 404 41.38 0.17 19.18
N PHE A 405 40.28 0.94 19.20
CA PHE A 405 39.37 1.10 18.06
C PHE A 405 39.98 1.88 16.89
N ASN A 406 40.91 2.78 17.21
CA ASN A 406 41.81 3.40 16.27
C ASN A 406 43.25 3.00 16.62
N ALA A 407 43.79 2.00 15.92
CA ALA A 407 45.15 1.50 16.14
C ALA A 407 46.26 2.55 16.02
N ARG A 408 46.00 3.67 15.34
CA ARG A 408 46.98 4.79 15.18
C ARG A 408 46.87 5.83 16.28
N SER A 409 45.84 5.77 17.13
CA SER A 409 45.64 6.75 18.18
C SER A 409 46.72 6.65 19.25
N LYS A 410 47.19 7.81 19.72
CA LYS A 410 48.11 7.92 20.87
C LYS A 410 47.37 7.94 22.20
N GLU A 411 46.07 8.21 22.16
CA GLU A 411 45.20 8.21 23.33
C GLU A 411 44.53 6.85 23.48
N ASP A 412 44.47 6.40 24.72
CA ASP A 412 43.86 5.13 25.10
C ASP A 412 42.40 5.35 25.49
N ALA A 413 41.51 4.46 25.04
CA ALA A 413 40.15 4.39 25.56
C ALA A 413 40.21 4.05 27.06
N SER A 414 39.46 4.75 27.89
CA SER A 414 39.37 4.38 29.31
C SER A 414 38.68 3.02 29.46
N LEU A 415 39.19 2.14 30.32
CA LEU A 415 38.57 0.85 30.60
C LEU A 415 37.15 0.98 31.14
N ASP A 416 36.87 2.04 31.92
CA ASP A 416 35.52 2.32 32.43
C ASP A 416 34.52 2.65 31.31
N ALA A 417 34.88 3.49 30.32
CA ALA A 417 34.02 3.73 29.16
C ALA A 417 33.83 2.47 28.31
N PHE A 418 34.89 1.68 28.11
CA PHE A 418 34.82 0.40 27.42
C PHE A 418 33.87 -0.57 28.13
N GLU A 419 34.01 -0.70 29.45
CA GLU A 419 33.15 -1.51 30.30
C GLU A 419 31.70 -1.05 30.25
N ARG A 420 31.43 0.25 30.45
CA ARG A 420 30.05 0.80 30.41
C ARG A 420 29.36 0.52 29.07
N PHE A 421 30.10 0.55 27.97
CA PHE A 421 29.54 0.35 26.65
C PHE A 421 29.26 -1.13 26.34
N PHE A 422 30.25 -2.01 26.55
CA PHE A 422 30.21 -3.40 26.05
C PHE A 422 29.73 -4.45 27.06
N LYS A 423 29.79 -4.19 28.38
CA LYS A 423 29.45 -5.20 29.39
C LYS A 423 28.01 -5.72 29.23
N PRO A 424 27.67 -6.90 29.76
CA PRO A 424 26.29 -7.32 29.94
C PRO A 424 25.49 -6.27 30.72
N GLY A 425 24.34 -5.82 30.19
CA GLY A 425 23.58 -4.69 30.71
C GLY A 425 24.24 -3.31 30.53
N GLY A 426 25.27 -3.21 29.69
CA GLY A 426 25.89 -1.95 29.26
C GLY A 426 25.03 -1.20 28.25
N VAL A 427 25.54 -0.09 27.70
CA VAL A 427 24.78 0.79 26.78
C VAL A 427 24.25 0.00 25.57
N LEU A 428 25.14 -0.71 24.87
CA LEU A 428 24.77 -1.43 23.65
C LEU A 428 23.87 -2.64 23.95
N ASP A 429 24.17 -3.40 25.00
CA ASP A 429 23.38 -4.57 25.40
C ASP A 429 21.96 -4.18 25.81
N THR A 430 21.84 -3.11 26.60
CA THR A 430 20.55 -2.58 27.05
C THR A 430 19.71 -2.15 25.86
N PHE A 431 20.30 -1.43 24.90
CA PHE A 431 19.59 -1.04 23.69
C PHE A 431 19.12 -2.25 22.87
N TYR A 432 20.00 -3.24 22.67
CA TYR A 432 19.66 -4.45 21.95
C TYR A 432 18.49 -5.19 22.60
N GLN A 433 18.58 -5.48 23.90
CA GLN A 433 17.55 -6.22 24.64
C GLN A 433 16.22 -5.47 24.71
N GLN A 434 16.26 -4.16 24.95
CA GLN A 434 15.04 -3.36 25.13
C GLN A 434 14.35 -2.98 23.83
N ASN A 435 15.10 -2.80 22.74
CA ASN A 435 14.57 -2.21 21.51
C ASN A 435 14.67 -3.16 20.30
N LEU A 436 15.82 -3.82 20.07
CA LEU A 436 16.08 -4.54 18.81
C LEU A 436 15.72 -6.03 18.85
N GLN A 437 15.87 -6.69 19.99
CA GLN A 437 15.81 -8.16 20.09
C GLN A 437 14.54 -8.74 19.44
N LEU A 438 13.37 -8.22 19.82
CA LEU A 438 12.08 -8.70 19.29
C LEU A 438 11.94 -8.48 17.77
N PHE A 439 12.56 -7.44 17.21
CA PHE A 439 12.52 -7.18 15.77
C PHE A 439 13.44 -8.12 15.00
N VAL A 440 14.62 -8.40 15.54
CA VAL A 440 15.57 -9.36 14.95
C VAL A 440 14.96 -10.76 14.96
N GLU A 441 14.41 -11.20 16.08
CA GLU A 441 13.81 -12.53 16.25
C GLU A 441 12.54 -12.72 15.40
N ASN A 442 11.73 -11.67 15.23
CA ASN A 442 10.47 -11.73 14.47
C ASN A 442 10.59 -11.13 13.05
N SER A 443 11.80 -10.96 12.54
CA SER A 443 12.07 -10.36 11.23
C SER A 443 11.29 -11.03 10.07
N GLN A 444 11.08 -12.34 10.13
CA GLN A 444 10.28 -13.07 9.12
C GLN A 444 8.77 -12.81 9.20
N GLY A 445 8.24 -12.50 10.39
CA GLY A 445 6.81 -12.22 10.61
C GLY A 445 6.41 -10.78 10.29
N LEU A 446 7.39 -9.90 10.12
CA LEU A 446 7.23 -8.49 9.73
C LEU A 446 7.21 -8.29 8.20
N ASN A 447 7.30 -9.36 7.42
CA ASN A 447 7.35 -9.33 5.96
C ASN A 447 6.00 -8.91 5.33
N GLY A 448 5.97 -7.69 4.80
CA GLY A 448 4.95 -7.13 3.88
C GLY A 448 5.67 -6.25 2.84
N GLU A 449 4.95 -5.67 1.86
CA GLU A 449 5.57 -4.82 0.82
C GLU A 449 6.33 -3.61 1.38
N ASP A 450 6.03 -3.18 2.61
CA ASP A 450 6.69 -2.10 3.36
C ASP A 450 7.43 -2.59 4.63
N SER A 451 8.04 -3.78 4.60
CA SER A 451 8.72 -4.31 5.80
C SER A 451 9.93 -3.46 6.19
N VAL A 452 9.95 -3.03 7.45
CA VAL A 452 11.08 -2.33 8.03
C VAL A 452 12.12 -3.36 8.49
N VAL A 453 13.25 -3.43 7.78
CA VAL A 453 14.32 -4.41 8.00
C VAL A 453 15.57 -3.72 8.53
N ILE A 454 16.11 -4.20 9.64
CA ILE A 454 17.37 -3.69 10.20
C ILE A 454 18.49 -3.96 9.20
N ARG A 455 19.35 -2.97 8.95
CA ARG A 455 20.45 -3.08 8.01
C ARG A 455 21.41 -4.22 8.38
N GLU A 456 21.86 -4.95 7.37
CA GLU A 456 22.76 -6.10 7.55
C GLU A 456 24.11 -5.70 8.16
N ASP A 457 24.62 -4.51 7.84
CA ASP A 457 25.85 -4.00 8.44
C ASP A 457 25.71 -3.71 9.94
N VAL A 458 24.54 -3.26 10.41
CA VAL A 458 24.26 -3.13 11.84
C VAL A 458 24.27 -4.50 12.53
N LEU A 459 23.64 -5.51 11.94
CA LEU A 459 23.62 -6.86 12.49
C LEU A 459 25.03 -7.45 12.62
N ASN A 460 25.88 -7.26 11.61
CA ASN A 460 27.29 -7.69 11.66
C ASN A 460 28.08 -6.99 12.77
N GLN A 461 27.77 -5.73 13.06
CA GLN A 461 28.40 -4.96 14.13
C GLN A 461 27.92 -5.42 15.51
N LEU A 462 26.64 -5.79 15.65
CA LEU A 462 26.12 -6.41 16.87
C LEU A 462 26.79 -7.76 17.16
N ASP A 463 27.02 -8.60 16.15
CA ASP A 463 27.79 -9.86 16.29
C ASP A 463 29.24 -9.58 16.72
N THR A 464 29.89 -8.58 16.12
CA THR A 464 31.24 -8.16 16.50
C THR A 464 31.28 -7.66 17.95
N ALA A 465 30.28 -6.89 18.39
CA ALA A 465 30.17 -6.46 19.78
C ALA A 465 29.94 -7.62 20.75
N GLN A 466 29.18 -8.63 20.34
CA GLN A 466 28.98 -9.84 21.14
C GLN A 466 30.29 -10.62 21.30
N LYS A 467 31.11 -10.74 20.25
CA LYS A 467 32.46 -11.33 20.34
C LYS A 467 33.37 -10.54 21.28
N ILE A 468 33.37 -9.21 21.19
CA ILE A 468 34.09 -8.35 22.15
C ILE A 468 33.62 -8.67 23.58
N ARG A 469 32.31 -8.82 23.80
CA ARG A 469 31.77 -9.13 25.11
C ARG A 469 32.25 -10.48 25.64
N ASP A 470 32.18 -11.51 24.82
CA ASP A 470 32.52 -12.89 25.21
C ASP A 470 34.01 -13.06 25.49
N ILE A 471 34.88 -12.28 24.84
CA ILE A 471 36.34 -12.31 25.07
C ILE A 471 36.73 -11.58 26.35
N PHE A 472 36.09 -10.44 26.63
CA PHE A 472 36.56 -9.49 27.64
C PHE A 472 35.74 -9.46 28.93
N PHE A 473 34.54 -10.05 28.95
CA PHE A 473 33.69 -10.03 30.13
C PHE A 473 33.35 -11.45 30.58
N SER A 474 33.67 -11.75 31.83
CA SER A 474 33.25 -13.00 32.48
C SER A 474 32.20 -12.71 33.56
N PRO A 475 31.21 -13.60 33.76
CA PRO A 475 30.21 -13.43 34.82
C PRO A 475 30.79 -13.32 36.24
N GLN A 476 31.97 -13.93 36.47
CA GLN A 476 32.58 -14.03 37.80
C GLN A 476 33.51 -12.85 38.11
N ASN A 477 34.29 -12.39 37.12
CA ASN A 477 35.38 -11.42 37.35
C ASN A 477 35.16 -10.08 36.65
N GLY A 478 34.06 -9.89 35.91
CA GLY A 478 33.81 -8.67 35.15
C GLY A 478 34.80 -8.53 33.98
N LEU A 479 35.29 -7.31 33.75
CA LEU A 479 36.26 -7.01 32.69
C LEU A 479 37.59 -7.70 32.95
N GLY A 480 37.98 -8.61 32.05
CA GLY A 480 39.32 -9.15 31.98
C GLY A 480 39.43 -10.42 31.14
N THR A 481 40.66 -10.76 30.77
CA THR A 481 41.01 -11.96 30.02
C THR A 481 42.22 -12.64 30.65
N GLN A 482 42.24 -13.96 30.59
CA GLN A 482 43.35 -14.80 31.07
C GLN A 482 44.06 -15.41 29.86
N PHE A 483 45.38 -15.48 29.93
CA PHE A 483 46.19 -16.05 28.85
C PHE A 483 47.50 -16.59 29.41
N ALA A 484 48.21 -17.37 28.62
CA ALA A 484 49.52 -17.91 28.99
C ALA A 484 50.59 -17.52 27.98
N VAL A 485 51.79 -17.22 28.46
CA VAL A 485 52.95 -16.86 27.63
C VAL A 485 54.05 -17.88 27.85
N GLU A 486 54.35 -18.62 26.80
CA GLU A 486 55.46 -19.57 26.70
C GLU A 486 56.68 -18.90 26.07
N THR A 487 57.83 -19.08 26.71
CA THR A 487 59.12 -18.66 26.17
C THR A 487 59.56 -19.63 25.07
N VAL A 488 59.89 -19.13 23.86
CA VAL A 488 60.22 -20.01 22.72
C VAL A 488 61.69 -19.93 22.34
N ALA A 489 62.18 -18.73 22.01
CA ALA A 489 63.54 -18.55 21.52
C ALA A 489 64.07 -17.12 21.74
N LEU A 490 65.33 -17.01 22.14
CA LEU A 490 66.08 -15.76 22.25
C LEU A 490 67.29 -15.81 21.31
N SER A 491 67.56 -14.72 20.58
CA SER A 491 68.71 -14.65 19.67
C SER A 491 70.04 -14.77 20.42
N GLY A 492 71.02 -15.45 19.82
CA GLY A 492 72.31 -15.77 20.47
C GLY A 492 73.15 -14.55 20.91
N ASN A 493 72.89 -13.37 20.35
CA ASN A 493 73.53 -12.11 20.75
C ASN A 493 72.89 -11.46 22.01
N LYS A 494 71.87 -12.07 22.61
CA LYS A 494 71.17 -11.62 23.82
C LYS A 494 71.21 -12.72 24.88
N ARG A 495 71.50 -12.37 26.14
CA ARG A 495 71.64 -13.32 27.26
C ARG A 495 70.39 -13.44 28.13
N ARG A 496 69.53 -12.43 28.13
CA ARG A 496 68.31 -12.37 28.95
C ARG A 496 67.23 -11.53 28.28
N SER A 497 65.99 -11.97 28.39
CA SER A 497 64.78 -11.24 28.01
C SER A 497 63.91 -11.07 29.24
N VAL A 498 63.43 -9.85 29.51
CA VAL A 498 62.46 -9.57 30.57
C VAL A 498 61.25 -8.92 29.94
N LEU A 499 60.15 -9.67 29.87
CA LEU A 499 58.84 -9.18 29.47
C LEU A 499 58.05 -8.82 30.73
N ASN A 500 57.72 -7.54 30.87
CA ASN A 500 56.84 -7.02 31.91
C ASN A 500 55.49 -6.70 31.28
N LEU A 501 54.42 -7.32 31.77
CA LEU A 501 53.03 -7.07 31.37
C LEU A 501 52.27 -6.58 32.60
N ASP A 502 52.26 -5.27 32.79
CA ASP A 502 51.62 -4.57 33.90
C ASP A 502 52.00 -5.15 35.28
N GLY A 503 53.31 -5.34 35.49
CA GLY A 503 53.87 -5.88 36.72
C GLY A 503 54.01 -7.41 36.77
N GLN A 504 53.49 -8.14 35.79
CA GLN A 504 53.69 -9.58 35.65
C GLN A 504 54.92 -9.85 34.79
N LEU A 505 55.95 -10.47 35.40
CA LEU A 505 57.26 -10.66 34.76
C LEU A 505 57.41 -12.06 34.16
N VAL A 506 57.83 -12.12 32.90
CA VAL A 506 58.30 -13.32 32.20
C VAL A 506 59.77 -13.13 31.85
N ASP A 507 60.65 -13.78 32.60
CA ASP A 507 62.10 -13.68 32.51
C ASP A 507 62.72 -14.93 31.88
N TYR A 508 63.51 -14.75 30.82
CA TYR A 508 64.11 -15.84 30.08
C TYR A 508 65.60 -15.61 29.82
N ALA A 509 66.45 -16.50 30.32
CA ALA A 509 67.91 -16.42 30.20
C ALA A 509 68.51 -17.65 29.47
N GLN A 510 67.99 -17.98 28.28
CA GLN A 510 68.42 -19.11 27.44
C GLN A 510 68.36 -20.49 28.16
N GLY A 511 67.41 -20.66 29.08
CA GLY A 511 67.17 -21.90 29.82
C GLY A 511 66.08 -22.78 29.19
N ARG A 512 65.51 -23.69 29.99
CA ARG A 512 64.32 -24.45 29.58
C ARG A 512 63.15 -23.51 29.35
N ASN A 513 62.42 -23.74 28.27
CA ASN A 513 61.17 -23.04 28.00
C ASN A 513 60.16 -23.32 29.12
N TYR A 514 59.42 -22.31 29.50
CA TYR A 514 58.37 -22.39 30.50
C TYR A 514 57.21 -21.46 30.12
N THR A 515 56.06 -21.75 30.70
CA THR A 515 54.80 -21.02 30.47
C THR A 515 54.42 -20.24 31.72
N ALA A 516 54.12 -18.95 31.56
CA ALA A 516 53.59 -18.08 32.61
C ALA A 516 52.12 -17.78 32.34
N HIS A 517 51.24 -17.96 33.35
CA HIS A 517 49.84 -17.57 33.27
C HIS A 517 49.67 -16.12 33.71
N LEU A 518 48.95 -15.34 32.92
CA LEU A 518 48.86 -13.90 33.01
C LEU A 518 47.41 -13.44 32.87
N VAL A 519 47.14 -12.23 33.35
CA VAL A 519 45.82 -11.58 33.24
C VAL A 519 45.92 -10.18 32.68
N TRP A 520 44.88 -9.75 31.96
CA TRP A 520 44.65 -8.35 31.61
C TRP A 520 43.22 -7.94 31.94
N PRO A 521 42.96 -6.73 32.45
CA PRO A 521 43.95 -5.78 32.96
C PRO A 521 44.52 -6.22 34.31
N ASN A 522 45.79 -5.89 34.60
CA ASN A 522 46.38 -6.10 35.93
C ASN A 522 46.63 -4.76 36.63
N ASN A 523 45.61 -4.27 37.35
CA ASN A 523 45.63 -2.93 37.97
C ASN A 523 46.17 -2.93 39.41
N MET A 524 46.96 -3.93 39.80
CA MET A 524 47.46 -4.06 41.19
C MET A 524 48.54 -3.04 41.59
N ARG A 525 49.07 -2.23 40.67
CA ARG A 525 50.12 -1.22 40.92
C ARG A 525 49.90 0.05 40.10
N GLU A 526 50.39 1.19 40.60
CA GLU A 526 50.44 2.43 39.82
C GLU A 526 51.46 2.32 38.69
N GLY A 527 51.04 2.70 37.47
CA GLY A 527 51.86 2.63 36.26
C GLY A 527 51.61 1.34 35.46
N ASN A 528 50.52 1.31 34.69
CA ASN A 528 50.26 0.26 33.69
C ASN A 528 51.28 0.42 32.56
N GLU A 529 52.47 -0.16 32.73
CA GLU A 529 53.53 -0.23 31.74
C GLU A 529 53.71 -1.69 31.29
N SER A 530 53.68 -1.88 29.97
CA SER A 530 54.05 -3.13 29.34
C SER A 530 55.33 -2.93 28.53
N LYS A 531 56.35 -3.71 28.85
CA LYS A 531 57.72 -3.48 28.39
C LYS A 531 58.47 -4.78 28.13
N LEU A 532 59.16 -4.86 27.00
CA LEU A 532 60.11 -5.92 26.72
C LEU A 532 61.54 -5.36 26.76
N THR A 533 62.40 -5.94 27.58
CA THR A 533 63.82 -5.57 27.70
C THR A 533 64.71 -6.72 27.28
N LEU A 534 65.61 -6.50 26.31
CA LEU A 534 66.64 -7.46 25.93
C LEU A 534 68.00 -7.02 26.45
N VAL A 535 68.73 -7.94 27.08
CA VAL A 535 70.07 -7.71 27.61
C VAL A 535 71.09 -8.34 26.67
N GLY A 536 72.04 -7.54 26.18
CA GLY A 536 73.12 -8.00 25.31
C GLY A 536 74.03 -9.04 25.97
N ALA A 537 74.58 -9.95 25.17
CA ALA A 537 75.52 -10.97 25.63
C ALA A 537 76.92 -10.41 26.00
N GLY A 538 77.28 -9.23 25.48
CA GLY A 538 78.54 -8.55 25.77
C GLY A 538 78.54 -7.85 27.13
N GLY A 539 79.68 -7.81 27.82
CA GLY A 539 79.81 -7.31 29.19
C GLY A 539 79.47 -5.83 29.43
N ASN A 540 79.31 -5.01 28.37
CA ASN A 540 79.13 -3.55 28.49
C ASN A 540 77.98 -2.97 27.64
N THR A 541 77.08 -3.78 27.10
CA THR A 541 75.91 -3.29 26.35
C THR A 541 74.74 -2.96 27.29
N SER A 542 74.32 -1.70 27.33
CA SER A 542 73.12 -1.28 28.08
C SER A 542 71.87 -2.02 27.58
N PRO A 543 70.98 -2.48 28.49
CA PRO A 543 69.71 -3.07 28.08
C PRO A 543 68.90 -2.10 27.21
N ARG A 544 68.25 -2.62 26.17
CA ARG A 544 67.33 -1.86 25.32
C ARG A 544 65.94 -2.42 25.43
N SER A 545 64.95 -1.54 25.36
CA SER A 545 63.56 -1.89 25.57
C SER A 545 62.61 -1.21 24.61
N ILE A 546 61.53 -1.89 24.32
CA ILE A 546 60.28 -1.31 23.80
C ILE A 546 59.28 -1.28 24.96
N ALA A 547 58.59 -0.16 25.13
CA ALA A 547 57.69 0.05 26.26
C ALA A 547 56.48 0.85 25.80
N PHE A 548 55.33 0.51 26.38
CA PHE A 548 54.08 1.23 26.23
C PHE A 548 53.49 1.45 27.62
N SER A 549 52.78 2.55 27.77
CA SER A 549 52.10 2.91 29.02
C SER A 549 50.64 3.20 28.74
N GLY A 550 49.79 2.96 29.74
CA GLY A 550 48.35 3.16 29.66
C GLY A 550 47.56 1.87 29.87
N PRO A 551 46.23 1.95 29.98
CA PRO A 551 45.38 0.78 30.24
C PRO A 551 45.48 -0.30 29.16
N TRP A 552 45.87 0.06 27.93
CA TRP A 552 46.02 -0.89 26.82
C TRP A 552 47.48 -1.20 26.47
N ALA A 553 48.41 -0.97 27.41
CA ALA A 553 49.84 -1.17 27.18
C ALA A 553 50.19 -2.58 26.71
N GLN A 554 49.55 -3.63 27.26
CA GLN A 554 49.78 -5.02 26.83
C GLN A 554 49.43 -5.21 25.35
N PHE A 555 48.31 -4.66 24.91
CA PHE A 555 47.84 -4.76 23.52
C PHE A 555 48.77 -4.02 22.58
N ARG A 556 49.22 -2.82 22.96
CA ARG A 556 50.19 -2.04 22.17
C ARG A 556 51.52 -2.77 22.06
N LEU A 557 51.98 -3.40 23.15
CA LEU A 557 53.19 -4.19 23.14
C LEU A 557 53.04 -5.36 22.16
N PHE A 558 52.03 -6.22 22.30
CA PHE A 558 51.80 -7.32 21.36
C PHE A 558 51.65 -6.85 19.91
N GLY A 559 50.94 -5.74 19.67
CA GLY A 559 50.80 -5.14 18.34
C GLY A 559 52.09 -4.58 17.74
N ALA A 560 53.11 -4.27 18.56
CA ALA A 560 54.43 -3.88 18.09
C ALA A 560 55.32 -5.08 17.68
N GLY A 561 54.93 -6.30 18.07
CA GLY A 561 55.57 -7.54 17.66
C GLY A 561 55.07 -8.01 16.29
N GLN A 562 55.91 -8.80 15.60
CA GLN A 562 55.47 -9.54 14.42
C GLN A 562 54.68 -10.77 14.88
N LEU A 563 53.36 -10.75 14.68
CA LEU A 563 52.48 -11.87 14.99
C LEU A 563 52.48 -12.88 13.83
N THR A 564 52.74 -14.14 14.13
CA THR A 564 52.77 -15.26 13.16
C THR A 564 52.06 -16.48 13.73
N SER A 565 51.71 -17.45 12.88
CA SER A 565 51.07 -18.70 13.29
C SER A 565 49.82 -18.47 14.15
N VAL A 566 48.98 -17.49 13.76
CA VAL A 566 47.71 -17.20 14.42
C VAL A 566 46.74 -18.35 14.13
N GLN A 567 46.36 -19.07 15.18
CA GLN A 567 45.42 -20.19 15.18
C GLN A 567 44.42 -19.98 16.33
N ASP A 568 43.37 -20.78 16.36
CA ASP A 568 42.39 -20.77 17.45
C ASP A 568 43.10 -21.02 18.78
N GLY A 569 43.00 -20.06 19.71
CA GLY A 569 43.59 -20.17 21.04
C GLY A 569 45.12 -20.04 21.13
N THR A 570 45.86 -19.80 20.02
CA THR A 570 47.32 -19.62 20.10
C THR A 570 47.91 -18.76 18.99
N PHE A 571 48.97 -18.01 19.31
CA PHE A 571 49.76 -17.29 18.32
C PHE A 571 51.22 -17.13 18.75
N THR A 572 52.09 -16.84 17.80
CA THR A 572 53.51 -16.54 18.08
C THR A 572 53.76 -15.05 17.91
N ALA A 573 54.34 -14.42 18.94
CA ALA A 573 54.76 -13.02 18.93
C ALA A 573 56.28 -12.93 18.89
N ARG A 574 56.83 -12.40 17.78
CA ARG A 574 58.27 -12.15 17.63
C ARG A 574 58.57 -10.66 17.77
N PHE A 575 59.40 -10.33 18.74
CA PHE A 575 59.85 -8.96 18.99
C PHE A 575 61.28 -8.77 18.50
N SER A 576 61.55 -7.61 17.90
CA SER A 576 62.90 -7.20 17.51
C SER A 576 63.31 -5.97 18.31
N VAL A 577 64.36 -6.10 19.13
CA VAL A 577 64.87 -5.01 19.96
C VAL A 577 66.39 -5.00 19.87
N ASP A 578 66.97 -3.87 19.47
CA ASP A 578 68.43 -3.65 19.44
C ASP A 578 69.20 -4.75 18.67
N GLY A 579 68.71 -5.13 17.48
CA GLY A 579 69.33 -6.17 16.64
C GLY A 579 69.28 -7.59 17.23
N GLY A 580 68.54 -7.81 18.33
CA GLY A 580 68.20 -9.13 18.84
C GLY A 580 66.71 -9.42 18.69
N THR A 581 66.34 -10.69 18.80
CA THR A 581 64.93 -11.11 18.72
C THR A 581 64.54 -12.02 19.87
N MET A 582 63.34 -11.82 20.40
CA MET A 582 62.70 -12.72 21.35
C MET A 582 61.37 -13.19 20.79
N THR A 583 61.13 -14.49 20.84
CA THR A 583 59.90 -15.13 20.39
C THR A 583 59.17 -15.73 21.59
N TYR A 584 57.90 -15.38 21.72
CA TYR A 584 56.96 -15.94 22.67
C TYR A 584 55.84 -16.67 21.93
N ARG A 585 55.32 -17.75 22.51
CA ARG A 585 54.05 -18.35 22.10
C ARG A 585 53.01 -17.98 23.14
N VAL A 586 51.90 -17.43 22.69
CA VAL A 586 50.80 -17.01 23.54
C VAL A 586 49.65 -17.99 23.37
N HIS A 587 49.04 -18.39 24.47
CA HIS A 587 47.89 -19.30 24.52
C HIS A 587 46.71 -18.54 25.16
N THR A 588 45.53 -18.60 24.55
CA THR A 588 44.30 -17.91 24.98
C THR A 588 43.17 -18.92 25.10
N ASP A 589 42.26 -18.71 26.05
CA ASP A 589 41.17 -19.67 26.32
C ASP A 589 40.00 -19.55 25.33
N THR A 590 39.91 -18.43 24.60
CA THR A 590 38.85 -18.12 23.64
C THR A 590 39.27 -18.47 22.21
N GLN A 591 38.29 -18.91 21.40
CA GLN A 591 38.48 -19.09 19.94
C GLN A 591 38.89 -17.77 19.27
N ASP A 592 38.34 -16.66 19.76
CA ASP A 592 38.70 -15.31 19.34
C ASP A 592 39.82 -14.74 20.23
N ASN A 593 40.99 -14.52 19.65
CA ASN A 593 42.18 -14.06 20.36
C ASN A 593 42.11 -12.55 20.67
N PRO A 594 42.16 -12.11 21.95
CA PRO A 594 42.10 -10.69 22.33
C PRO A 594 43.24 -9.85 21.76
N PHE A 595 44.39 -10.44 21.44
CA PHE A 595 45.61 -9.73 21.03
C PHE A 595 45.92 -9.82 19.53
N ALA A 596 45.30 -10.76 18.80
CA ALA A 596 45.40 -10.78 17.34
C ALA A 596 44.55 -9.65 16.78
N GLY A 597 45.20 -8.59 16.29
CA GLY A 597 44.53 -7.39 15.79
C GLY A 597 43.45 -7.69 14.73
N GLY A 598 42.37 -6.91 14.74
CA GLY A 598 41.27 -7.05 13.79
C GLY A 598 39.93 -6.69 14.42
N LEU A 599 39.63 -7.28 15.58
CA LEU A 599 38.35 -7.16 16.28
C LEU A 599 37.92 -5.69 16.50
N PHE A 600 38.77 -4.89 17.15
CA PHE A 600 38.45 -3.49 17.45
C PHE A 600 38.50 -2.57 16.23
N ASN A 601 39.37 -2.87 15.25
CA ASN A 601 39.52 -2.05 14.05
C ASN A 601 38.34 -2.23 13.08
N GLN A 602 37.66 -3.37 13.13
CA GLN A 602 36.47 -3.68 12.33
C GLN A 602 35.18 -3.17 12.96
N PHE A 603 35.20 -2.88 14.26
CA PHE A 603 34.02 -2.41 14.98
C PHE A 603 33.75 -0.91 14.69
N ARG A 604 32.63 -0.63 14.02
CA ARG A 604 32.13 0.70 13.69
C ARG A 604 30.61 0.69 13.74
N LEU A 605 30.01 1.71 14.31
CA LEU A 605 28.55 1.79 14.38
C LEU A 605 28.02 2.69 13.27
N PRO A 606 27.14 2.18 12.39
CA PRO A 606 26.43 3.02 11.44
C PRO A 606 25.54 4.03 12.15
N ASP A 607 25.35 5.21 11.56
CA ASP A 607 24.48 6.25 12.12
C ASP A 607 22.99 5.88 12.03
N THR A 608 22.62 4.90 11.18
CA THR A 608 21.23 4.47 10.95
C THR A 608 21.01 2.97 11.19
N LEU A 609 19.83 2.60 11.69
CA LEU A 609 19.43 1.21 11.96
C LEU A 609 18.77 0.54 10.76
N TYR A 610 17.97 1.27 10.00
CA TYR A 610 17.08 0.76 8.95
C TYR A 610 17.48 1.22 7.55
#